data_AF-A0A819NB50-F1
#
_entry.id   AF-A0A819NB50-F1
#
_cell.length_a   1.000
_cell.length_b   1.000
_cell.length_c   1.000
_cell.angle_alpha   90.00
_cell.angle_beta   90.00
_cell.angle_gamma   90.00
#
_symmetry.space_group_name_H-M   'P 1'
#
loop_
_entity.id
_entity.type
_entity.pdbx_description
1 polymer ?
#
loop_
_entity_poly.entity_id
_entity_poly.type
_entity_poly.pdbx_seq_one_letter_code
_entity_poly.pdbx_strand_id
1 'polypeptide(L)'
;MILKKRPFVLSRSTFAGSGHYTTHWSGDNAASFIDLYQSIPTILNYNIFGMTFAGAEICGFNDDTTEELCTKWVQLGAFYPFMRNHNAVGAKYTLFFKASTISTTVIEPLFFEYPNDENTYSIDRQFLVGPAILVSPNLLPNSSTVHAYIPQDVCYDFPSGIQLTTVG
;
A
#
# COMPACT_ATOMS: atom_id res chain seq x y z
N MET A 1 28.87 -13.14 4.37
CA MET A 1 28.10 -14.17 3.64
C MET A 1 27.40 -13.46 2.48
N ILE A 2 27.90 -13.57 1.25
CA ILE A 2 27.18 -13.07 0.07
C ILE A 2 26.43 -14.27 -0.50
N LEU A 3 25.11 -14.28 -0.34
CA LEU A 3 24.25 -15.28 -0.96
C LEU A 3 24.36 -15.09 -2.49
N LYS A 4 24.59 -16.15 -3.26
CA LYS A 4 24.56 -16.14 -4.76
C LYS A 4 23.12 -15.95 -5.27
N LYS A 5 22.46 -14.90 -4.81
CA LYS A 5 21.06 -14.53 -5.04
C LYS A 5 21.01 -13.03 -5.35
N ARG A 6 19.91 -12.58 -5.96
CA ARG A 6 19.68 -11.15 -6.18
C ARG A 6 19.41 -10.48 -4.84
N PRO A 7 20.23 -9.52 -4.38
CA PRO A 7 19.92 -8.73 -3.19
C PRO A 7 18.87 -7.68 -3.51
N PHE A 8 18.22 -7.15 -2.48
CA PHE A 8 17.47 -5.90 -2.59
C PHE A 8 18.41 -4.74 -2.29
N VAL A 9 18.56 -3.82 -3.26
CA VAL A 9 19.39 -2.61 -3.13
C VAL A 9 18.51 -1.41 -3.41
N LEU A 10 18.56 -0.43 -2.51
CA LEU A 10 17.81 0.81 -2.59
C LEU A 10 18.79 1.98 -2.50
N SER A 11 18.78 2.87 -3.50
CA SER A 11 19.69 4.02 -3.57
C SER A 11 18.91 5.32 -3.73
N ARG A 12 19.35 6.36 -2.99
CA ARG A 12 18.79 7.70 -3.10
C ARG A 12 19.36 8.47 -4.29
N SER A 13 20.65 8.32 -4.58
CA SER A 13 21.27 8.97 -5.74
C SER A 13 21.31 8.01 -6.91
N THR A 14 21.03 8.53 -8.11
CA THR A 14 21.00 7.75 -9.35
C THR A 14 21.66 8.54 -10.48
N PHE A 15 22.14 7.84 -11.48
CA PHE A 15 22.59 8.37 -12.77
C PHE A 15 22.02 7.51 -13.91
N ALA A 16 22.23 7.91 -15.16
CA ALA A 16 21.85 7.10 -16.32
C ALA A 16 22.41 5.68 -16.20
N GLY A 17 21.54 4.67 -16.27
CA GLY A 17 21.89 3.26 -16.13
C GLY A 17 21.84 2.70 -14.70
N SER A 18 21.59 3.52 -13.67
CA SER A 18 21.48 3.03 -12.29
C SER A 18 20.37 1.98 -12.09
N GLY A 19 19.30 2.02 -12.88
CA GLY A 19 18.17 1.09 -12.77
C GLY A 19 18.53 -0.38 -13.04
N HIS A 20 19.71 -0.63 -13.63
CA HIS A 20 20.24 -1.98 -13.76
C HIS A 20 20.70 -2.59 -12.42
N TYR A 21 21.05 -1.74 -11.44
CA TYR A 21 21.73 -2.16 -10.21
C TYR A 21 20.90 -1.92 -8.95
N THR A 22 19.95 -0.98 -8.97
CA THR A 22 19.25 -0.54 -7.76
C THR A 22 17.79 -0.17 -8.00
N THR A 23 17.03 -0.30 -6.91
CA THR A 23 15.71 0.32 -6.70
C THR A 23 15.90 1.79 -6.31
N HIS A 24 14.87 2.61 -6.48
CA HIS A 24 14.91 4.02 -6.10
C HIS A 24 13.61 4.47 -5.41
N TRP A 25 13.67 5.58 -4.68
CA TRP A 25 12.48 6.23 -4.13
C TRP A 25 12.59 7.74 -4.27
N SER A 26 11.45 8.44 -4.25
CA SER A 26 11.36 9.88 -4.50
C SER A 26 12.10 10.78 -3.51
N GLY A 27 12.66 10.23 -2.43
CA GLY A 27 13.30 10.99 -1.35
C GLY A 27 12.32 11.41 -0.26
N ASP A 28 12.74 12.43 0.49
CA ASP A 28 12.16 12.86 1.76
C ASP A 28 10.97 13.83 1.49
N ASN A 29 9.85 13.29 1.00
CA ASN A 29 8.60 14.04 0.77
C ASN A 29 7.90 14.43 2.09
N ALA A 30 7.02 15.43 2.05
CA ALA A 30 6.18 15.83 3.19
C ALA A 30 4.82 15.13 3.18
N ALA A 31 4.22 15.02 4.37
CA ALA A 31 2.85 14.55 4.58
C ALA A 31 1.84 15.62 4.15
N SER A 32 1.77 15.87 2.83
CA SER A 32 0.84 16.82 2.23
C SER A 32 0.15 16.26 0.98
N PHE A 33 -1.03 16.78 0.67
CA PHE A 33 -1.74 16.46 -0.59
C PHE A 33 -0.96 16.91 -1.83
N ILE A 34 -0.11 17.93 -1.70
CA ILE A 34 0.75 18.40 -2.79
C ILE A 34 1.76 17.31 -3.14
N ASP A 35 2.43 16.72 -2.15
CA ASP A 35 3.42 15.67 -2.39
C ASP A 35 2.80 14.33 -2.76
N LEU A 36 1.59 14.03 -2.27
CA LEU A 36 0.78 12.95 -2.81
C LEU A 36 0.56 13.13 -4.32
N TYR A 37 0.16 14.32 -4.74
CA TYR A 37 -0.06 14.62 -6.17
C TYR A 37 1.25 14.56 -6.98
N GLN A 38 2.33 15.15 -6.47
CA GLN A 38 3.64 15.19 -7.15
C GLN A 38 4.34 13.82 -7.23
N SER A 39 3.96 12.87 -6.37
CA SER A 39 4.50 11.50 -6.43
C SER A 39 4.25 10.82 -7.77
N ILE A 40 3.12 11.10 -8.43
CA ILE A 40 2.71 10.48 -9.69
C ILE A 40 3.66 10.89 -10.84
N PRO A 41 3.81 12.18 -11.20
CA PRO A 41 4.74 12.59 -12.24
C PRO A 41 6.18 12.22 -11.89
N THR A 42 6.55 12.22 -10.61
CA THR A 42 7.87 11.78 -10.14
C THR A 42 8.14 10.32 -10.51
N ILE A 43 7.21 9.41 -10.21
CA ILE A 43 7.36 7.98 -10.53
C ILE A 43 7.31 7.73 -12.04
N LEU A 44 6.47 8.46 -12.78
CA LEU A 44 6.44 8.37 -14.25
C LEU A 44 7.79 8.80 -14.86
N ASN A 45 8.40 9.88 -14.36
CA ASN A 45 9.72 10.31 -14.79
C ASN A 45 10.80 9.26 -14.48
N TYR A 46 10.76 8.64 -13.30
CA TYR A 46 11.68 7.53 -12.98
C TYR A 46 11.55 6.35 -13.94
N ASN A 47 10.34 6.01 -14.38
CA ASN A 47 10.15 5.00 -15.41
C ASN A 47 10.82 5.38 -16.74
N ILE A 48 10.70 6.65 -17.16
CA ILE A 48 11.39 7.16 -18.36
C ILE A 48 12.93 7.11 -18.18
N PHE A 49 13.44 7.34 -16.97
CA PHE A 49 14.86 7.26 -16.66
C PHE A 49 15.39 5.83 -16.50
N GLY A 50 14.55 4.81 -16.72
CA GLY A 50 14.91 3.40 -16.58
C GLY A 50 14.95 2.90 -15.13
N MET A 51 14.40 3.67 -14.19
CA MET A 51 14.23 3.30 -12.78
C MET A 51 12.81 2.75 -12.56
N THR A 52 12.54 1.56 -13.12
CA THR A 52 11.18 0.99 -13.15
C THR A 52 10.70 0.48 -11.79
N PHE A 53 11.63 0.07 -10.91
CA PHE A 53 11.32 -0.28 -9.53
C PHE A 53 11.53 0.95 -8.64
N ALA A 54 10.54 1.86 -8.66
CA ALA A 54 10.55 3.10 -7.88
C ALA A 54 9.19 3.41 -7.25
N GLY A 55 9.21 4.26 -6.20
CA GLY A 55 8.01 4.67 -5.47
C GLY A 55 8.26 5.89 -4.58
N ALA A 56 7.23 6.37 -3.90
CA ALA A 56 7.33 7.45 -2.91
C ALA A 56 7.07 6.93 -1.49
N GLU A 57 7.45 7.71 -0.48
CA GLU A 57 7.15 7.36 0.91
C GLU A 57 5.66 7.57 1.16
N ILE A 58 4.95 6.45 1.32
CA ILE A 58 3.51 6.44 1.49
C ILE A 58 3.17 7.08 2.84
N CYS A 59 2.18 7.98 2.81
CA CYS A 59 1.74 8.85 3.90
C CYS A 59 2.64 10.08 4.17
N GLY A 60 3.77 10.21 3.46
CA GLY A 60 4.73 11.29 3.61
C GLY A 60 5.80 11.00 4.67
N PHE A 61 7.03 11.45 4.42
CA PHE A 61 8.17 11.23 5.30
C PHE A 61 8.36 12.35 6.33
N ASN A 62 8.17 13.61 5.94
CA ASN A 62 8.20 14.76 6.84
C ASN A 62 6.79 15.09 7.33
N ASP A 63 6.70 15.69 8.52
CA ASP A 63 5.45 16.12 9.16
C ASP A 63 4.51 15.00 9.61
N ASP A 64 3.51 15.36 10.43
CA ASP A 64 2.48 14.44 10.88
C ASP A 64 1.43 14.29 9.78
N THR A 65 1.15 13.04 9.38
CA THR A 65 0.12 12.75 8.39
C THR A 65 -1.27 12.76 9.02
N THR A 66 -2.31 12.70 8.18
CA THR A 66 -3.70 12.53 8.64
C THR A 66 -4.24 11.19 8.16
N GLU A 67 -5.28 10.68 8.81
CA GLU A 67 -5.93 9.43 8.41
C GLU A 67 -6.45 9.49 6.96
N GLU A 68 -7.06 10.61 6.58
CA GLU A 68 -7.52 10.83 5.21
C GLU A 68 -6.36 10.80 4.21
N LEU A 69 -5.30 11.57 4.48
CA LEU A 69 -4.14 11.65 3.58
C LEU A 69 -3.47 10.28 3.44
N CYS A 70 -3.21 9.61 4.56
CA CYS A 70 -2.53 8.33 4.59
C CYS A 70 -3.37 7.22 3.93
N THR A 71 -4.69 7.21 4.11
CA THR A 71 -5.60 6.26 3.43
C THR A 71 -5.53 6.44 1.91
N LYS A 72 -5.66 7.68 1.41
CA LYS A 72 -5.55 7.98 -0.02
C LYS A 72 -4.16 7.63 -0.58
N TRP A 73 -3.12 7.87 0.20
CA TRP A 73 -1.76 7.53 -0.23
C TRP A 73 -1.49 6.03 -0.21
N VAL A 74 -2.06 5.26 0.72
CA VAL A 74 -1.97 3.80 0.69
C VAL A 74 -2.73 3.24 -0.51
N GLN A 75 -3.91 3.79 -0.83
CA GLN A 75 -4.66 3.44 -2.05
C GLN A 75 -3.81 3.66 -3.31
N LEU A 76 -3.17 4.82 -3.44
CA LEU A 76 -2.29 5.11 -4.57
C LEU A 76 -1.01 4.25 -4.54
N GLY A 77 -0.36 4.18 -3.38
CA GLY A 77 0.95 3.59 -3.18
C GLY A 77 0.97 2.06 -3.26
N ALA A 78 -0.19 1.41 -3.07
CA ALA A 78 -0.38 -0.01 -3.37
C ALA A 78 -0.08 -0.35 -4.84
N PHE A 79 -0.13 0.65 -5.75
CA PHE A 79 0.17 0.49 -7.16
C PHE A 79 1.56 1.04 -7.56
N TYR A 80 2.35 1.53 -6.61
CA TYR A 80 3.75 1.85 -6.91
C TYR A 80 4.55 0.56 -7.13
N PRO A 81 5.46 0.52 -8.12
CA PRO A 81 6.39 -0.59 -8.26
C PRO A 81 7.14 -0.88 -6.96
N PHE A 82 7.60 0.16 -6.27
CA PHE A 82 8.15 0.05 -4.92
C PHE A 82 7.19 0.65 -3.89
N MET A 83 6.45 -0.22 -3.20
CA MET A 83 5.53 0.16 -2.11
C MET A 83 6.29 0.17 -0.77
N ARG A 84 6.45 1.35 -0.17
CA ARG A 84 7.00 1.51 1.18
C ARG A 84 6.27 2.61 1.94
N ASN A 85 5.92 2.31 3.20
CA ASN A 85 5.58 3.32 4.19
C ASN A 85 6.82 3.59 5.05
N HIS A 86 7.29 4.83 5.06
CA HIS A 86 8.47 5.27 5.81
C HIS A 86 8.23 6.69 6.32
N ASN A 87 8.73 6.99 7.51
CA ASN A 87 8.48 8.27 8.16
C ASN A 87 9.72 8.76 8.92
N ALA A 88 9.84 10.07 9.12
CA ALA A 88 10.88 10.65 9.94
C ALA A 88 10.74 10.22 11.40
N VAL A 89 11.87 10.22 12.12
CA VAL A 89 11.89 9.90 13.56
C VAL A 89 11.02 10.92 14.31
N GLY A 90 9.99 10.43 15.00
CA GLY A 90 9.10 11.25 15.83
C GLY A 90 7.83 11.73 15.14
N ALA A 91 7.69 11.54 13.82
CA ALA A 91 6.46 11.83 13.11
C ALA A 91 5.37 10.82 13.47
N LYS A 92 4.17 11.32 13.73
CA LYS A 92 3.02 10.59 14.23
C LYS A 92 2.03 10.33 13.10
N TYR A 93 1.18 9.32 13.29
CA TYR A 93 -0.05 9.09 12.51
C TYR A 93 -0.02 8.27 11.21
N THR A 94 0.95 7.38 10.96
CA THR A 94 0.78 6.34 9.92
C THR A 94 -0.03 5.15 10.43
N LEU A 95 -0.62 4.31 9.56
CA LEU A 95 -1.16 3.00 9.98
C LEU A 95 -0.10 2.17 10.71
N PHE A 96 1.19 2.31 10.33
CA PHE A 96 2.31 1.70 11.05
C PHE A 96 2.60 2.37 12.40
N PHE A 97 2.35 3.67 12.56
CA PHE A 97 2.42 4.36 13.85
C PHE A 97 1.27 3.92 14.76
N LYS A 98 0.03 3.86 14.26
CA LYS A 98 -1.10 3.27 15.00
C LYS A 98 -0.76 1.81 15.39
N ALA A 99 -0.31 0.99 14.44
CA ALA A 99 0.08 -0.39 14.73
C ALA A 99 1.18 -0.51 15.81
N SER A 100 2.16 0.40 15.81
CA SER A 100 3.26 0.40 16.80
C SER A 100 2.92 1.04 18.14
N THR A 101 1.87 1.88 18.24
CA THR A 101 1.52 2.60 19.47
C THR A 101 0.24 2.12 20.14
N ILE A 102 -0.76 1.72 19.36
CA ILE A 102 -2.05 1.21 19.84
C ILE A 102 -2.22 -0.29 19.54
N SER A 103 -1.17 -0.97 19.06
CA SER A 103 -1.15 -2.41 18.76
C SER A 103 -2.22 -2.86 17.74
N THR A 104 -2.65 -1.96 16.85
CA THR A 104 -3.46 -2.33 15.68
C THR A 104 -2.59 -3.00 14.61
N THR A 105 -3.18 -3.43 13.50
CA THR A 105 -2.42 -3.97 12.38
C THR A 105 -2.48 -3.02 11.18
N VAL A 106 -1.71 -3.30 10.13
CA VAL A 106 -1.79 -2.56 8.86
C VAL A 106 -2.51 -3.41 7.83
N ILE A 107 -2.18 -4.70 7.83
CA ILE A 107 -2.93 -5.74 7.15
C ILE A 107 -3.74 -6.44 8.24
N GLU A 108 -5.05 -6.37 8.12
CA GLU A 108 -5.97 -6.84 9.16
C GLU A 108 -6.85 -7.97 8.65
N PRO A 109 -7.12 -9.01 9.47
CA PRO A 109 -8.16 -9.97 9.16
C PRO A 109 -9.53 -9.28 9.27
N LEU A 110 -10.51 -9.75 8.50
CA LEU A 110 -11.81 -9.08 8.41
C LEU A 110 -12.53 -8.94 9.76
N PHE A 111 -12.37 -9.92 10.64
CA PHE A 111 -13.06 -9.93 11.93
C PHE A 111 -12.60 -8.82 12.90
N PHE A 112 -11.49 -8.13 12.61
CA PHE A 112 -11.09 -6.95 13.39
C PHE A 112 -12.05 -5.77 13.15
N GLU A 113 -12.46 -5.56 11.90
CA GLU A 113 -13.42 -4.50 11.52
C GLU A 113 -14.87 -4.97 11.63
N TYR A 114 -15.14 -6.27 11.43
CA TYR A 114 -16.48 -6.87 11.46
C TYR A 114 -16.62 -7.93 12.58
N PRO A 115 -16.42 -7.58 13.87
CA PRO A 115 -16.37 -8.54 14.97
C PRO A 115 -17.72 -9.20 15.29
N ASN A 116 -18.83 -8.71 14.74
CA ASN A 116 -20.15 -9.30 14.94
C ASN A 116 -20.58 -10.22 13.79
N ASP A 117 -19.75 -10.33 12.75
CA ASP A 117 -20.01 -11.18 11.59
C ASP A 117 -19.18 -12.47 11.69
N GLU A 118 -19.80 -13.53 12.18
CA GLU A 118 -19.14 -14.83 12.41
C GLU A 118 -18.55 -15.44 11.13
N ASN A 119 -19.07 -15.07 9.94
CA ASN A 119 -18.53 -15.55 8.67
C ASN A 119 -17.10 -15.07 8.43
N THR A 120 -16.70 -13.96 9.05
CA THR A 120 -15.36 -13.38 8.91
C THR A 120 -14.28 -14.13 9.68
N TYR A 121 -14.65 -14.95 10.67
CA TYR A 121 -13.69 -15.58 11.58
C TYR A 121 -12.83 -16.64 10.90
N SER A 122 -13.39 -17.35 9.91
CA SER A 122 -12.68 -18.39 9.17
C SER A 122 -11.96 -17.90 7.91
N ILE A 123 -12.03 -16.59 7.60
CA ILE A 123 -11.45 -16.04 6.37
C ILE A 123 -9.96 -15.78 6.57
N ASP A 124 -9.12 -16.54 5.84
CA ASP A 124 -7.66 -16.47 5.91
C ASP A 124 -6.99 -16.13 4.56
N ARG A 125 -7.78 -15.96 3.49
CA ARG A 125 -7.32 -15.70 2.10
C ARG A 125 -7.74 -14.36 1.54
N GLN A 126 -8.33 -13.52 2.38
CA GLN A 126 -8.80 -12.18 2.09
C GLN A 126 -8.46 -11.32 3.30
N PHE A 127 -8.05 -10.07 3.08
CA PHE A 127 -7.61 -9.18 4.15
C PHE A 127 -7.96 -7.74 3.84
N LEU A 128 -7.94 -6.90 4.89
CA LEU A 128 -8.07 -5.46 4.76
C LEU A 128 -6.69 -4.80 4.85
N VAL A 129 -6.50 -3.69 4.12
CA VAL A 129 -5.38 -2.77 4.33
C VAL A 129 -5.94 -1.51 5.01
N GLY A 130 -5.64 -1.36 6.30
CA GLY A 130 -6.40 -0.46 7.17
C GLY A 130 -7.90 -0.82 7.20
N PRO A 131 -8.80 0.12 7.50
CA PRO A 131 -10.23 -0.18 7.63
C PRO A 131 -10.99 -0.21 6.29
N ALA A 132 -10.38 0.20 5.17
CA ALA A 132 -11.14 0.63 3.98
C ALA A 132 -10.83 -0.13 2.68
N ILE A 133 -9.71 -0.84 2.58
CA ILE A 133 -9.31 -1.51 1.34
C ILE A 133 -9.41 -3.01 1.51
N LEU A 134 -10.42 -3.62 0.88
CA LEU A 134 -10.58 -5.07 0.85
C LEU A 134 -9.79 -5.69 -0.31
N VAL A 135 -8.91 -6.63 0.01
CA VAL A 135 -8.07 -7.34 -0.97
C VAL A 135 -8.45 -8.82 -1.00
N SER A 136 -8.94 -9.27 -2.15
CA SER A 136 -9.35 -10.66 -2.40
C SER A 136 -8.59 -11.25 -3.59
N PRO A 137 -7.37 -11.78 -3.36
CA PRO A 137 -6.51 -12.28 -4.43
C PRO A 137 -6.99 -13.63 -4.98
N ASN A 138 -6.81 -13.85 -6.29
CA ASN A 138 -6.94 -15.18 -6.86
C ASN A 138 -5.65 -15.99 -6.61
N LEU A 139 -5.75 -17.01 -5.77
CA LEU A 139 -4.62 -17.82 -5.31
C LEU A 139 -4.48 -19.16 -6.06
N LEU A 140 -5.34 -19.43 -7.05
CA LEU A 140 -5.40 -20.72 -7.74
C LEU A 140 -4.79 -20.64 -9.15
N PRO A 141 -3.94 -21.61 -9.54
CA PRO A 141 -3.36 -21.63 -10.88
C PRO A 141 -4.44 -21.89 -11.94
N ASN A 142 -4.31 -21.21 -13.09
CA ASN A 142 -5.24 -21.32 -14.23
C ASN A 142 -6.70 -20.94 -13.92
N SER A 143 -6.96 -20.23 -12.82
CA SER A 143 -8.27 -19.67 -12.52
C SER A 143 -8.37 -18.23 -12.99
N SER A 144 -9.51 -17.83 -13.53
CA SER A 144 -9.90 -16.43 -13.76
C SER A 144 -10.96 -15.94 -12.77
N THR A 145 -11.35 -16.77 -11.81
CA THR A 145 -12.39 -16.47 -10.82
C THR A 145 -11.82 -16.52 -9.40
N VAL A 146 -12.37 -15.67 -8.53
CA VAL A 146 -12.09 -15.65 -7.10
C VAL A 146 -13.43 -15.67 -6.35
N HIS A 147 -13.52 -16.48 -5.31
CA HIS A 147 -14.64 -16.43 -4.36
C HIS A 147 -14.22 -15.51 -3.22
N ALA A 148 -14.81 -14.31 -3.18
CA ALA A 148 -14.58 -13.31 -2.16
C ALA A 148 -15.82 -13.16 -1.29
N TYR A 149 -15.63 -13.00 0.02
CA TYR A 149 -16.71 -12.63 0.93
C TYR A 149 -16.80 -11.11 0.97
N ILE A 150 -18.00 -10.54 0.78
CA ILE A 150 -18.20 -9.10 0.91
C ILE A 150 -19.01 -8.88 2.19
N PRO A 151 -18.42 -8.29 3.25
CA PRO A 151 -19.15 -7.97 4.48
C PRO A 151 -20.35 -7.07 4.20
N GLN A 152 -21.32 -7.05 5.12
CA GLN A 152 -22.52 -6.21 5.01
C GLN A 152 -22.21 -4.72 5.21
N ASP A 153 -21.54 -4.12 4.23
CA ASP A 153 -21.13 -2.73 4.19
C ASP A 153 -21.16 -2.21 2.74
N VAL A 154 -20.97 -0.90 2.56
CA VAL A 154 -20.86 -0.25 1.27
C VAL A 154 -19.49 -0.54 0.68
N CYS A 155 -19.42 -1.55 -0.19
CA CYS A 155 -18.20 -1.90 -0.92
C CYS A 155 -18.27 -1.40 -2.36
N TYR A 156 -17.20 -0.79 -2.85
CA TYR A 156 -17.07 -0.35 -4.24
C TYR A 156 -15.95 -1.14 -4.93
N ASP A 157 -16.21 -1.60 -6.15
CA ASP A 157 -15.15 -2.14 -7.01
C ASP A 157 -14.13 -1.04 -7.32
N PHE A 158 -12.85 -1.30 -7.02
CA PHE A 158 -11.82 -0.27 -7.06
C PHE A 158 -11.59 0.33 -8.46
N PRO A 159 -11.50 -0.45 -9.56
CA PRO A 159 -11.32 0.10 -10.90
C PRO A 159 -12.56 0.78 -11.47
N SER A 160 -13.76 0.23 -11.26
CA SER A 160 -14.99 0.75 -11.88
C SER A 160 -15.74 1.77 -11.03
N GLY A 161 -15.48 1.83 -9.72
CA GLY A 161 -16.24 2.65 -8.77
C GLY A 161 -17.70 2.21 -8.59
N ILE A 162 -18.09 1.06 -9.16
CA ILE A 162 -19.44 0.52 -9.06
C ILE A 162 -19.63 -0.09 -7.67
N GLN A 163 -20.73 0.26 -7.01
CA GLN A 163 -21.08 -0.35 -5.74
C GLN A 163 -21.40 -1.84 -5.95
N LEU A 164 -20.75 -2.69 -5.17
CA LEU A 164 -21.02 -4.11 -5.12
C LEU A 164 -22.31 -4.35 -4.33
N THR A 165 -23.21 -5.16 -4.89
CA THR A 165 -24.39 -5.64 -4.16
C THR A 165 -24.01 -6.84 -3.31
N THR A 166 -24.05 -6.69 -1.99
CA THR A 166 -23.94 -7.80 -1.05
C THR A 166 -25.22 -8.64 -1.13
N VAL A 167 -25.12 -9.85 -1.64
CA VAL A 167 -26.15 -10.88 -1.43
C VAL A 167 -25.85 -11.47 -0.07
N GLY A 168 -26.65 -11.08 0.93
CA GLY A 168 -26.52 -11.57 2.30
C GLY A 168 -26.66 -13.08 2.42
#